data_AF-A0A081CNV1-F1
#
_entry.id   AF-A0A081CNV1-F1
#
_cell.length_a   1.000
_cell.length_b   1.000
_cell.length_c   1.000
_cell.angle_alpha   90.00
_cell.angle_beta   90.00
_cell.angle_gamma   90.00
#
_symmetry.space_group_name_H-M   'P 1'
#
loop_
_entity.id
_entity.type
_entity.pdbx_description
1 polymer ?
#
loop_
_entity_poly.entity_id
_entity_poly.type
_entity_poly.pdbx_seq_one_letter_code
_entity_poly.pdbx_strand_id
1 'polypeptide(L)'
;MSSVPVLLIVMGTSGSGKSTVGSALAHSLHCPFVDGDDLHPATNVAKMSAGQPLNDTDREPWLRTIRETGRTLALTQTQPETAPVKKLAEVYETSQQTRTWTDEAVDPTAHVSDQPTKGAKVAVIACSALKLVYRRLLRGSIQALDDPDATAEEHVQYKDLRTVHVYLDLSRELLEHRMAARKGHFMKLDMLYSQLDTLQKPTPQEPDVIIVDVQPDTTTDAIIAQAVAQLRSQAII
;
A
#
# COMPACT_ATOMS: atom_id res chain seq x y z
N MET A 1 9.99 26.03 -9.16
CA MET A 1 8.73 25.58 -8.53
C MET A 1 8.99 24.18 -7.99
N SER A 2 8.68 23.90 -6.71
CA SER A 2 8.80 22.52 -6.20
C SER A 2 7.73 21.66 -6.87
N SER A 3 8.08 20.45 -7.30
CA SER A 3 7.10 19.47 -7.78
C SER A 3 6.10 19.14 -6.68
N VAL A 4 4.86 18.81 -7.08
CA VAL A 4 3.83 18.32 -6.14
C VAL A 4 4.37 17.06 -5.44
N PRO A 5 4.23 16.92 -4.11
CA PRO A 5 4.64 15.71 -3.41
C PRO A 5 3.83 14.49 -3.88
N VAL A 6 4.41 13.30 -3.73
CA VAL A 6 3.83 12.04 -4.18
C VAL A 6 3.54 11.13 -3.00
N LEU A 7 2.34 10.56 -2.96
CA LEU A 7 1.97 9.48 -2.06
C LEU A 7 1.82 8.19 -2.88
N LEU A 8 2.62 7.18 -2.59
CA LEU A 8 2.48 5.85 -3.14
C LEU A 8 1.64 4.99 -2.19
N ILE A 9 0.51 4.50 -2.66
CA ILE A 9 -0.33 3.53 -1.94
C ILE A 9 0.01 2.15 -2.47
N VAL A 10 0.63 1.29 -1.66
CA VAL A 10 0.79 -0.13 -2.00
C VAL A 10 -0.49 -0.85 -1.63
N MET A 11 -1.23 -1.31 -2.64
CA MET A 11 -2.60 -1.81 -2.49
C MET A 11 -2.80 -3.27 -2.93
N GLY A 12 -3.91 -3.85 -2.47
CA GLY A 12 -4.29 -5.24 -2.66
C GLY A 12 -4.96 -5.85 -1.43
N THR A 13 -5.47 -7.07 -1.58
CA THR A 13 -6.14 -7.81 -0.49
C THR A 13 -5.17 -8.26 0.61
N SER A 14 -5.69 -8.79 1.70
CA SER A 14 -4.91 -9.47 2.74
C SER A 14 -4.13 -10.63 2.12
N GLY A 15 -2.89 -10.82 2.56
CA GLY A 15 -2.01 -11.83 1.98
C GLY A 15 -1.24 -11.40 0.72
N SER A 16 -1.56 -10.25 0.11
CA SER A 16 -0.82 -9.77 -1.08
C SER A 16 0.61 -9.31 -0.80
N GLY A 17 0.92 -8.95 0.46
CA GLY A 17 2.25 -8.52 0.88
C GLY A 17 2.46 -6.99 0.94
N LYS A 18 1.39 -6.19 0.96
CA LYS A 18 1.45 -4.72 0.96
C LYS A 18 2.47 -4.13 1.94
N SER A 19 2.47 -4.53 3.20
CA SER A 19 3.35 -3.98 4.23
C SER A 19 4.83 -4.28 3.94
N THR A 20 5.12 -5.51 3.52
CA THR A 20 6.47 -5.94 3.13
C THR A 20 6.96 -5.20 1.90
N VAL A 21 6.15 -5.16 0.84
CA VAL A 21 6.50 -4.46 -0.40
C VAL A 21 6.58 -2.94 -0.18
N GLY A 22 5.66 -2.36 0.58
CA GLY A 22 5.63 -0.93 0.90
C GLY A 22 6.84 -0.48 1.69
N SER A 23 7.23 -1.23 2.73
CA SER A 23 8.44 -0.95 3.50
C SER A 23 9.70 -1.04 2.63
N ALA A 24 9.81 -2.09 1.80
CA ALA A 24 10.98 -2.29 0.95
C ALA A 24 11.06 -1.27 -0.22
N LEU A 25 9.91 -0.90 -0.80
CA LEU A 25 9.82 0.18 -1.79
C LEU A 25 10.24 1.52 -1.18
N ALA A 26 9.75 1.85 0.03
CA ALA A 26 10.13 3.07 0.72
C ALA A 26 11.63 3.13 1.03
N HIS A 27 12.21 2.00 1.45
CA HIS A 27 13.66 1.86 1.64
C HIS A 27 14.41 2.11 0.32
N SER A 28 13.99 1.49 -0.78
CA SER A 28 14.60 1.70 -2.10
C SER A 28 14.50 3.14 -2.59
N LEU A 29 13.46 3.87 -2.20
CA LEU A 29 13.22 5.27 -2.58
C LEU A 29 13.72 6.28 -1.53
N HIS A 30 14.30 5.81 -0.41
CA HIS A 30 14.77 6.63 0.70
C HIS A 30 13.68 7.59 1.23
N CYS A 31 12.46 7.09 1.42
CA CYS A 31 11.32 7.91 1.84
C CYS A 31 10.54 7.30 3.02
N PRO A 32 9.66 8.06 3.70
CA PRO A 32 8.88 7.55 4.81
C PRO A 32 7.89 6.43 4.44
N PHE A 33 7.60 5.55 5.39
CA PHE A 33 6.63 4.45 5.25
C PHE A 33 5.72 4.36 6.47
N VAL A 34 4.42 4.12 6.23
CA VAL A 34 3.46 3.76 7.29
C VAL A 34 2.58 2.60 6.83
N ASP A 35 2.28 1.68 7.74
CA ASP A 35 1.23 0.68 7.50
C ASP A 35 -0.14 1.30 7.79
N GLY A 36 -1.02 1.34 6.79
CA GLY A 36 -2.32 1.98 6.91
C GLY A 36 -3.27 1.28 7.88
N ASP A 37 -3.03 0.00 8.19
CA ASP A 37 -3.80 -0.73 9.21
C ASP A 37 -3.58 -0.12 10.61
N ASP A 38 -2.39 0.46 10.88
CA ASP A 38 -2.07 1.12 12.14
C ASP A 38 -2.82 2.46 12.32
N LEU A 39 -3.40 3.00 11.25
CA LEU A 39 -4.15 4.26 11.27
C LEU A 39 -5.66 4.06 11.46
N HIS A 40 -6.12 2.82 11.64
CA HIS A 40 -7.53 2.58 11.91
C HIS A 40 -7.96 3.17 13.27
N PRO A 41 -9.14 3.81 13.35
CA PRO A 41 -9.69 4.19 14.64
C PRO A 41 -10.01 2.93 15.46
N ALA A 42 -9.98 3.06 16.79
CA ALA A 42 -10.24 1.94 17.70
C ALA A 42 -11.59 1.25 17.44
N THR A 43 -12.60 1.99 16.97
CA THR A 43 -13.91 1.45 16.57
C THR A 43 -13.81 0.46 15.42
N ASN A 44 -12.97 0.73 14.41
CA ASN A 44 -12.77 -0.17 13.28
C ASN A 44 -12.00 -1.43 13.72
N VAL A 45 -10.96 -1.24 14.52
CA VAL A 45 -10.18 -2.36 15.08
C VAL A 45 -11.08 -3.28 15.90
N ALA A 46 -11.95 -2.73 16.76
CA ALA A 46 -12.90 -3.50 17.55
C ALA A 46 -13.89 -4.29 16.66
N LYS A 47 -14.45 -3.64 15.63
CA LYS A 47 -15.39 -4.28 14.69
C LYS A 47 -14.74 -5.44 13.92
N MET A 48 -13.54 -5.22 13.38
CA MET A 48 -12.78 -6.28 12.70
C MET A 48 -12.37 -7.41 13.65
N SER A 49 -11.96 -7.08 14.89
CA SER A 49 -11.61 -8.08 15.91
C SER A 49 -12.81 -8.95 16.31
N ALA A 50 -14.03 -8.42 16.19
CA ALA A 50 -15.27 -9.18 16.36
C ALA A 50 -15.68 -10.00 15.11
N GLY A 51 -14.83 -10.06 14.08
CA GLY A 51 -15.11 -10.77 12.83
C GLY A 51 -16.09 -10.06 11.90
N GLN A 52 -16.43 -8.80 12.18
CA GLN A 52 -17.39 -8.04 11.38
C GLN A 52 -16.65 -7.23 10.31
N PRO A 53 -17.01 -7.34 9.02
CA PRO A 53 -16.39 -6.55 7.98
C PRO A 53 -16.76 -5.06 8.14
N LEU A 54 -15.80 -4.19 7.82
CA LEU A 54 -16.06 -2.75 7.73
C LEU A 54 -16.92 -2.45 6.50
N ASN A 55 -17.72 -1.38 6.57
CA ASN A 55 -18.47 -0.80 5.46
C ASN A 55 -17.85 0.55 5.02
N ASP A 56 -18.54 1.29 4.15
CA ASP A 56 -18.03 2.57 3.62
C ASP A 56 -18.02 3.67 4.69
N THR A 57 -19.05 3.74 5.54
CA THR A 57 -19.11 4.68 6.67
C THR A 57 -17.96 4.45 7.66
N ASP A 58 -17.58 3.20 7.92
CA ASP A 58 -16.44 2.89 8.78
C ASP A 58 -15.11 3.29 8.13
N ARG A 59 -14.99 3.14 6.79
CA ARG A 59 -13.73 3.33 6.06
C ARG A 59 -13.47 4.78 5.69
N GLU A 60 -14.49 5.60 5.44
CA GLU A 60 -14.29 6.97 4.97
C GLU A 60 -13.39 7.81 5.91
N PRO A 61 -13.62 7.86 7.24
CA PRO A 61 -12.77 8.64 8.13
C PRO A 61 -11.32 8.15 8.13
N TRP A 62 -11.13 6.82 8.08
CA TRP A 62 -9.82 6.19 7.98
C TRP A 62 -9.10 6.52 6.67
N LEU A 63 -9.79 6.50 5.53
CA LEU A 63 -9.19 6.85 4.23
C LEU A 63 -8.79 8.34 4.18
N ARG A 64 -9.56 9.23 4.81
CA ARG A 64 -9.16 10.65 4.97
C ARG A 64 -7.88 10.76 5.80
N THR A 65 -7.78 10.02 6.91
CA THR A 65 -6.56 9.95 7.72
C THR A 65 -5.37 9.45 6.90
N ILE A 66 -5.53 8.37 6.12
CA ILE A 66 -4.49 7.84 5.23
C ILE A 66 -3.97 8.93 4.28
N ARG A 67 -4.88 9.65 3.60
CA ARG A 67 -4.50 10.71 2.66
C ARG A 67 -3.74 11.83 3.37
N GLU A 68 -4.25 12.31 4.49
CA GLU A 68 -3.64 13.43 5.23
C GLU A 68 -2.28 13.06 5.85
N THR A 69 -2.16 11.84 6.39
CA THR A 69 -0.88 11.29 6.85
C THR A 69 0.10 11.20 5.70
N GLY A 70 -0.30 10.65 4.55
CA GLY A 70 0.56 10.56 3.37
C GLY A 70 1.02 11.91 2.86
N ARG A 71 0.12 12.92 2.85
CA ARG A 71 0.45 14.32 2.53
C ARG A 71 1.51 14.87 3.47
N THR A 72 1.32 14.68 4.78
CA THR A 72 2.25 15.15 5.81
C THR A 72 3.61 14.50 5.65
N LEU A 73 3.68 13.17 5.56
CA LEU A 73 4.92 12.42 5.37
C LEU A 73 5.66 12.85 4.10
N ALA A 74 4.94 13.04 2.99
CA ALA A 74 5.54 13.47 1.74
C ALA A 74 6.08 14.91 1.86
N LEU A 75 5.43 15.80 2.60
CA LEU A 75 5.91 17.17 2.79
C LEU A 75 7.11 17.26 3.75
N THR A 76 7.03 16.58 4.88
CA THR A 76 8.04 16.67 5.96
C THR A 76 9.23 15.76 5.72
N GLN A 77 9.03 14.64 5.00
CA GLN A 77 10.03 13.57 4.82
C GLN A 77 10.51 12.97 6.15
N THR A 78 9.68 13.04 7.20
CA THR A 78 9.98 12.49 8.52
C THR A 78 9.22 11.19 8.74
N GLN A 79 9.89 10.19 9.30
CA GLN A 79 9.21 9.01 9.85
C GLN A 79 8.46 9.42 11.14
N PRO A 80 7.27 8.87 11.44
CA PRO A 80 6.60 9.12 12.71
C PRO A 80 7.43 8.56 13.88
N GLU A 81 7.68 9.36 14.92
CA GLU A 81 8.42 8.92 16.12
C GLU A 81 7.71 7.79 16.91
N THR A 82 6.40 7.60 16.69
CA THR A 82 5.54 6.70 17.48
C THR A 82 4.94 5.54 16.69
N ALA A 83 5.22 5.43 15.37
CA ALA A 83 4.83 4.22 14.66
C ALA A 83 5.71 3.08 15.20
N PRO A 84 5.13 1.95 15.66
CA PRO A 84 5.95 0.78 15.94
C PRO A 84 6.63 0.42 14.64
N VAL A 85 7.91 0.79 14.50
CA VAL A 85 8.78 0.19 13.51
C VAL A 85 8.84 -1.26 13.95
N LYS A 86 7.98 -2.11 13.40
CA LYS A 86 8.30 -3.53 13.32
C LYS A 86 9.69 -3.53 12.71
N LYS A 87 10.69 -3.89 13.50
CA LYS A 87 12.08 -3.90 13.03
C LYS A 87 12.07 -4.58 11.67
N LEU A 88 12.92 -4.15 10.74
CA LEU A 88 13.02 -4.82 9.44
C LEU A 88 13.11 -6.35 9.64
N ALA A 89 13.76 -6.79 10.73
CA ALA A 89 13.79 -8.16 11.25
C ALA A 89 12.42 -8.77 11.64
N GLU A 90 11.49 -8.06 12.27
CA GLU A 90 10.13 -8.56 12.63
C GLU A 90 9.19 -8.60 11.42
N VAL A 91 9.32 -7.62 10.51
CA VAL A 91 8.69 -7.67 9.16
C VAL A 91 9.29 -8.80 8.34
N TYR A 92 10.61 -9.02 8.45
CA TYR A 92 11.32 -10.17 7.88
C TYR A 92 10.91 -11.49 8.53
N GLU A 93 10.66 -11.56 9.84
CA GLU A 93 10.29 -12.79 10.53
C GLU A 93 8.86 -13.22 10.19
N THR A 94 7.95 -12.25 10.04
CA THR A 94 6.63 -12.53 9.46
C THR A 94 6.69 -12.89 7.97
N SER A 95 7.70 -12.43 7.22
CA SER A 95 7.95 -12.85 5.83
C SER A 95 8.71 -14.19 5.72
N GLN A 96 9.53 -14.55 6.71
CA GLN A 96 10.21 -15.84 6.83
C GLN A 96 9.23 -16.99 7.05
N GLN A 97 8.06 -16.72 7.63
CA GLN A 97 6.95 -17.68 7.71
C GLN A 97 6.28 -17.95 6.34
N THR A 98 6.64 -17.20 5.30
CA THR A 98 6.14 -17.33 3.91
C THR A 98 7.26 -17.62 2.90
N ARG A 99 8.45 -18.07 3.35
CA ARG A 99 9.60 -18.31 2.48
C ARG A 99 9.39 -19.46 1.48
N THR A 100 9.80 -19.21 0.23
CA THR A 100 10.18 -20.24 -0.75
C THR A 100 11.66 -20.62 -0.58
N TRP A 101 12.04 -21.77 -1.15
CA TRP A 101 13.19 -22.61 -0.78
C TRP A 101 14.64 -22.05 -0.90
N THR A 102 14.88 -20.80 -1.30
CA THR A 102 16.24 -20.37 -1.75
C THR A 102 16.80 -19.06 -1.15
N ASP A 103 16.30 -18.57 -0.02
CA ASP A 103 16.84 -17.33 0.57
C ASP A 103 18.14 -17.58 1.36
N GLU A 104 19.30 -17.36 0.73
CA GLU A 104 20.56 -17.07 1.45
C GLU A 104 20.58 -15.63 1.97
N ALA A 105 21.07 -15.46 3.19
CA ALA A 105 21.05 -14.19 3.93
C ALA A 105 22.14 -13.22 3.47
N VAL A 106 21.79 -11.93 3.33
CA VAL A 106 22.76 -10.83 3.10
C VAL A 106 22.71 -9.83 4.26
N ASP A 107 23.89 -9.33 4.59
CA ASP A 107 24.25 -8.46 5.73
C ASP A 107 23.54 -7.09 5.71
N PRO A 108 22.85 -6.69 6.81
CA PRO A 108 22.06 -5.46 6.89
C PRO A 108 22.87 -4.17 7.20
N THR A 109 24.21 -4.19 7.15
CA THR A 109 25.03 -3.06 7.62
C THR A 109 25.62 -2.13 6.54
N ALA A 110 25.15 -2.21 5.29
CA ALA A 110 25.64 -1.31 4.23
C ALA A 110 25.11 0.13 4.41
N HIS A 111 25.89 0.98 5.08
CA HIS A 111 25.72 2.43 5.06
C HIS A 111 25.94 2.97 3.63
N VAL A 112 24.85 3.33 2.94
CA VAL A 112 24.88 4.02 1.65
C VAL A 112 24.61 5.50 1.87
N SER A 113 25.42 6.33 1.21
CA SER A 113 25.54 7.77 1.38
C SER A 113 24.23 8.54 1.18
N ASP A 114 23.95 9.42 2.15
CA ASP A 114 22.81 10.32 2.22
C ASP A 114 23.04 11.55 1.32
N GLN A 115 22.52 11.52 0.09
CA GLN A 115 22.37 12.74 -0.72
C GLN A 115 20.95 12.81 -1.29
N PRO A 116 20.16 13.86 -0.96
CA PRO A 116 18.82 14.03 -1.52
C PRO A 116 18.92 14.37 -3.01
N THR A 117 18.39 13.48 -3.85
CA THR A 117 18.21 13.75 -5.29
C THR A 117 17.13 14.82 -5.49
N LYS A 118 17.30 15.69 -6.49
CA LYS A 118 16.30 16.68 -6.97
C LYS A 118 15.06 15.98 -7.59
N GLY A 119 14.30 15.24 -6.79
CA GLY A 119 13.06 14.55 -7.18
C GLY A 119 11.85 15.05 -6.39
N ALA A 120 10.66 14.58 -6.76
CA ALA A 120 9.47 14.82 -5.96
C ALA A 120 9.64 14.21 -4.57
N LYS A 121 9.13 14.88 -3.53
CA LYS A 121 9.13 14.30 -2.19
C LYS A 121 8.09 13.18 -2.14
N VAL A 122 8.51 11.98 -1.75
CA VAL A 122 7.67 10.77 -1.80
C VAL A 122 7.33 10.31 -0.39
N ALA A 123 6.18 9.67 -0.20
CA ALA A 123 5.89 8.82 0.95
C ALA A 123 5.17 7.56 0.48
N VAL A 124 5.32 6.47 1.24
CA VAL A 124 4.65 5.19 0.94
C VAL A 124 3.70 4.82 2.08
N ILE A 125 2.48 4.40 1.74
CA ILE A 125 1.55 3.81 2.70
C ILE A 125 1.03 2.48 2.16
N ALA A 126 1.06 1.42 2.99
CA ALA A 126 0.34 0.19 2.68
C ALA A 126 -1.15 0.38 3.00
N CYS A 127 -2.06 0.19 2.03
CA CYS A 127 -3.50 0.33 2.25
C CYS A 127 -4.27 -0.52 1.25
N SER A 128 -5.34 -1.19 1.68
CA SER A 128 -6.07 -2.13 0.82
C SER A 128 -6.71 -1.47 -0.42
N ALA A 129 -7.28 -0.26 -0.27
CA ALA A 129 -7.84 0.58 -1.34
C ALA A 129 -8.71 -0.20 -2.39
N LEU A 130 -9.55 -1.12 -1.91
CA LEU A 130 -10.18 -2.16 -2.73
C LEU A 130 -11.24 -1.65 -3.72
N LYS A 131 -11.95 -0.55 -3.41
CA LYS A 131 -12.96 0.04 -4.29
C LYS A 131 -12.41 1.23 -5.07
N LEU A 132 -12.94 1.46 -6.28
CA LEU A 132 -12.64 2.64 -7.09
C LEU A 132 -12.84 3.92 -6.28
N VAL A 133 -13.98 4.06 -5.60
CA VAL A 133 -14.30 5.25 -4.79
C VAL A 133 -13.30 5.50 -3.66
N TYR A 134 -12.70 4.45 -3.08
CA TYR A 134 -11.63 4.62 -2.08
C TYR A 134 -10.38 5.21 -2.72
N ARG A 135 -10.01 4.70 -3.90
CA ARG A 135 -8.85 5.18 -4.68
C ARG A 135 -9.03 6.62 -5.13
N ARG A 136 -10.24 7.02 -5.52
CA ARG A 136 -10.63 8.40 -5.86
C ARG A 136 -10.49 9.34 -4.66
N LEU A 137 -11.03 8.96 -3.50
CA LEU A 137 -10.89 9.75 -2.27
C LEU A 137 -9.40 9.93 -1.89
N LEU A 138 -8.61 8.86 -1.98
CA LEU A 138 -7.16 8.93 -1.74
C LEU A 138 -6.42 9.81 -2.76
N ARG A 139 -6.85 9.83 -4.03
CA ARG A 139 -6.37 10.74 -5.08
C ARG A 139 -6.85 12.18 -4.88
N GLY A 140 -7.90 12.39 -4.07
CA GLY A 140 -8.47 13.70 -3.78
C GLY A 140 -9.41 14.22 -4.88
N SER A 141 -9.80 13.36 -5.83
CA SER A 141 -10.72 13.71 -6.93
C SER A 141 -12.18 13.78 -6.48
N ILE A 142 -12.53 13.06 -5.42
CA ILE A 142 -13.80 13.18 -4.69
C ILE A 142 -13.53 13.51 -3.23
N GLN A 143 -14.51 14.15 -2.59
CA GLN A 143 -14.37 14.55 -1.19
C GLN A 143 -15.10 13.64 -0.22
N ALA A 144 -15.98 12.73 -0.66
CA ALA A 144 -16.67 11.76 0.18
C ALA A 144 -16.92 10.46 -0.61
N LEU A 145 -17.21 9.34 0.07
CA LEU A 145 -17.46 8.07 -0.61
C LEU A 145 -18.86 7.99 -1.25
N ASP A 146 -19.80 8.81 -0.77
CA ASP A 146 -21.15 8.96 -1.31
C ASP A 146 -21.27 10.13 -2.30
N ASP A 147 -20.13 10.66 -2.76
CA ASP A 147 -20.06 11.73 -3.76
C ASP A 147 -20.83 11.31 -5.02
N PRO A 148 -21.76 12.13 -5.54
CA PRO A 148 -22.55 11.78 -6.73
C PRO A 148 -21.67 11.54 -7.97
N ASP A 149 -20.50 12.15 -8.04
CA ASP A 149 -19.55 12.00 -9.14
C ASP A 149 -18.59 10.81 -8.94
N ALA A 150 -18.76 10.02 -7.87
CA ALA A 150 -17.91 8.88 -7.54
C ALA A 150 -17.90 7.77 -8.62
N THR A 151 -18.85 7.79 -9.56
CA THR A 151 -18.91 6.89 -10.73
C THR A 151 -18.69 7.56 -12.08
N ALA A 152 -18.57 8.90 -12.12
CA ALA A 152 -18.37 9.66 -13.35
C ALA A 152 -16.95 9.46 -13.93
N GLU A 153 -16.70 9.99 -15.13
CA GLU A 153 -15.35 10.06 -15.70
C GLU A 153 -14.45 10.93 -14.82
N GLU A 154 -13.27 10.42 -14.50
CA GLU A 154 -12.44 11.02 -13.49
C GLU A 154 -11.40 11.97 -14.06
N HIS A 155 -11.46 13.22 -13.60
CA HIS A 155 -10.50 14.25 -13.96
C HIS A 155 -9.60 14.55 -12.76
N VAL A 156 -8.34 14.13 -12.83
CA VAL A 156 -7.40 14.29 -11.72
C VAL A 156 -6.63 15.60 -11.85
N GLN A 157 -6.58 16.38 -10.77
CA GLN A 157 -5.76 17.59 -10.66
C GLN A 157 -4.88 17.51 -9.42
N TYR A 158 -3.56 17.59 -9.60
CA TYR A 158 -2.60 17.53 -8.50
C TYR A 158 -2.39 18.94 -7.93
N LYS A 159 -3.12 19.28 -6.86
CA LYS A 159 -2.99 20.60 -6.20
C LYS A 159 -2.02 20.55 -5.02
N ASP A 160 -2.22 19.59 -4.12
CA ASP A 160 -1.51 19.46 -2.85
C ASP A 160 -0.74 18.14 -2.72
N LEU A 161 -1.20 17.09 -3.41
CA LEU A 161 -0.62 15.74 -3.38
C LEU A 161 -0.99 14.99 -4.66
N ARG A 162 -0.03 14.30 -5.27
CA ARG A 162 -0.27 13.28 -6.29
C ARG A 162 -0.29 11.91 -5.63
N THR A 163 -1.43 11.22 -5.63
CA THR A 163 -1.52 9.86 -5.10
C THR A 163 -1.47 8.85 -6.23
N VAL A 164 -0.57 7.87 -6.13
CA VAL A 164 -0.39 6.78 -7.10
C VAL A 164 -0.63 5.46 -6.40
N HIS A 165 -1.42 4.58 -7.01
CA HIS A 165 -1.73 3.25 -6.48
C HIS A 165 -0.84 2.20 -7.13
N VAL A 166 0.00 1.53 -6.35
CA VAL A 166 0.77 0.36 -6.76
C VAL A 166 -0.03 -0.88 -6.39
N TYR A 167 -0.77 -1.42 -7.35
CA TYR A 167 -1.61 -2.60 -7.17
C TYR A 167 -0.80 -3.88 -7.35
N LEU A 168 -0.74 -4.69 -6.29
CA LEU A 168 -0.21 -6.04 -6.33
C LEU A 168 -1.30 -6.99 -6.82
N ASP A 169 -1.25 -7.34 -8.10
CA ASP A 169 -2.19 -8.29 -8.72
C ASP A 169 -1.68 -9.71 -8.51
N LEU A 170 -2.45 -10.49 -7.75
CA LEU A 170 -2.18 -11.89 -7.45
C LEU A 170 -3.41 -12.70 -7.84
N SER A 171 -3.16 -13.94 -8.29
CA SER A 171 -4.25 -14.90 -8.44
C SER A 171 -4.88 -15.24 -7.10
N ARG A 172 -6.15 -15.65 -7.14
CA ARG A 172 -6.87 -16.12 -5.95
C ARG A 172 -6.13 -17.28 -5.29
N GLU A 173 -5.65 -18.22 -6.10
CA GLU A 173 -4.95 -19.42 -5.68
C GLU A 173 -3.65 -19.08 -4.94
N LEU A 174 -2.90 -18.08 -5.42
CA LEU A 174 -1.69 -17.64 -4.75
C LEU A 174 -1.98 -16.94 -3.42
N LEU A 175 -3.04 -16.13 -3.35
CA LEU A 175 -3.47 -15.48 -2.11
C LEU A 175 -3.90 -16.51 -1.07
N GLU A 176 -4.72 -17.49 -1.47
CA GLU A 176 -5.16 -18.60 -0.61
C GLU A 176 -3.96 -19.40 -0.10
N HIS A 177 -3.01 -19.75 -0.98
CA HIS A 177 -1.79 -20.46 -0.61
C HIS A 177 -0.96 -19.67 0.40
N ARG A 178 -0.69 -18.38 0.14
CA ARG A 178 0.05 -17.50 1.05
C ARG A 178 -0.65 -17.34 2.40
N MET A 179 -1.98 -17.31 2.40
CA MET A 179 -2.76 -17.17 3.64
C MET A 179 -2.80 -18.45 4.45
N ALA A 180 -2.91 -19.61 3.80
CA ALA A 180 -2.92 -20.92 4.44
C ALA A 180 -1.56 -21.28 5.07
N ALA A 181 -0.45 -20.85 4.45
CA ALA A 181 0.90 -21.07 4.98
C ALA A 181 1.18 -20.34 6.31
N ARG A 182 0.42 -19.28 6.63
CA ARG A 182 0.57 -18.56 7.90
C ARG A 182 -0.03 -19.39 9.04
N LYS A 183 0.83 -19.94 9.91
CA LYS A 183 0.40 -20.70 11.09
C LYS A 183 -0.61 -19.89 11.93
N GLY A 184 -1.73 -20.51 12.28
CA GLY A 184 -2.80 -19.94 13.10
C GLY A 184 -3.98 -19.36 12.32
N HIS A 185 -5.09 -20.10 12.37
CA HIS A 185 -6.50 -19.69 12.20
C HIS A 185 -7.12 -19.62 10.79
N PHE A 186 -8.07 -20.53 10.56
CA PHE A 186 -9.04 -20.59 9.44
C PHE A 186 -9.81 -19.28 9.20
N MET A 187 -9.98 -18.45 10.25
CA MET A 187 -10.61 -17.12 10.20
C MET A 187 -9.96 -16.14 9.20
N LYS A 188 -8.72 -16.40 8.75
CA LYS A 188 -8.00 -15.56 7.79
C LYS A 188 -8.48 -15.74 6.33
N LEU A 189 -9.04 -16.89 5.97
CA LEU A 189 -9.54 -17.14 4.61
C LEU A 189 -10.89 -16.48 4.33
N ASP A 190 -11.81 -16.48 5.30
CA ASP A 190 -13.09 -15.77 5.16
C ASP A 190 -12.88 -14.27 4.99
N MET A 191 -11.89 -13.70 5.69
CA MET A 191 -11.47 -12.31 5.50
C MET A 191 -10.93 -12.07 4.08
N LEU A 192 -10.10 -12.98 3.56
CA LEU A 192 -9.61 -12.91 2.19
C LEU A 192 -10.78 -12.92 1.19
N TYR A 193 -11.73 -13.85 1.34
CA TYR A 193 -12.88 -13.95 0.45
C TYR A 193 -13.74 -12.69 0.48
N SER A 194 -14.06 -12.15 1.66
CA SER A 194 -14.78 -10.89 1.78
C SER A 194 -14.06 -9.73 1.08
N GLN A 195 -12.73 -9.68 1.15
CA GLN A 195 -11.95 -8.67 0.46
C GLN A 195 -11.88 -8.88 -1.05
N LEU A 196 -11.83 -10.13 -1.53
CA LEU A 196 -11.93 -10.44 -2.95
C LEU A 196 -13.29 -10.05 -3.53
N ASP A 197 -14.38 -10.30 -2.80
CA ASP A 197 -15.74 -9.87 -3.19
C ASP A 197 -15.86 -8.34 -3.22
N THR A 198 -15.11 -7.65 -2.35
CA THR A 198 -15.07 -6.18 -2.30
C THR A 198 -14.17 -5.57 -3.38
N LEU A 199 -13.19 -6.33 -3.88
CA LEU A 199 -12.15 -5.83 -4.77
C LEU A 199 -12.72 -5.46 -6.14
N GLN A 200 -12.71 -4.16 -6.43
CA GLN A 200 -12.87 -3.61 -7.76
C GLN A 200 -11.48 -3.45 -8.36
N LYS A 201 -11.00 -4.48 -9.06
CA LYS A 201 -9.65 -4.51 -9.65
C LYS A 201 -9.39 -3.23 -10.45
N PRO A 202 -8.31 -2.48 -10.15
CA PRO A 202 -7.90 -1.34 -10.97
C PRO A 202 -7.65 -1.77 -12.42
N THR A 203 -7.96 -0.89 -13.36
CA THR A 203 -7.68 -1.11 -14.79
C THR A 203 -6.55 -0.19 -15.23
N PRO A 204 -5.83 -0.50 -16.33
CA PRO A 204 -4.83 0.40 -16.89
C PRO A 204 -5.37 1.78 -17.31
N GLN A 205 -6.69 1.91 -17.47
CA GLN A 205 -7.35 3.19 -17.80
C GLN A 205 -7.61 4.05 -16.55
N GLU A 206 -7.55 3.46 -15.36
CA GLU A 206 -7.68 4.24 -14.12
C GLU A 206 -6.41 5.12 -13.94
N PRO A 207 -6.58 6.44 -13.71
CA PRO A 207 -5.44 7.34 -13.58
C PRO A 207 -4.59 7.02 -12.35
N ASP A 208 -3.28 7.18 -12.50
CA ASP A 208 -2.27 6.99 -11.46
C ASP A 208 -2.30 5.59 -10.81
N VAL A 209 -2.50 4.55 -11.64
CA VAL A 209 -2.39 3.15 -11.22
C VAL A 209 -1.18 2.49 -11.90
N ILE A 210 -0.37 1.81 -11.09
CA ILE A 210 0.69 0.90 -11.52
C ILE A 210 0.27 -0.51 -11.12
N ILE A 211 0.18 -1.40 -12.10
CA ILE A 211 -0.16 -2.81 -11.87
C ILE A 211 1.14 -3.61 -11.86
N VAL A 212 1.37 -4.33 -10.78
CA VAL A 212 2.49 -5.25 -10.61
C VAL A 212 1.90 -6.65 -10.54
N ASP A 213 2.14 -7.43 -11.58
CA ASP A 213 1.77 -8.84 -11.64
C ASP A 213 2.70 -9.64 -10.71
N VAL A 214 2.13 -10.39 -9.78
CA VAL A 214 2.87 -11.14 -8.76
C VAL A 214 2.54 -12.62 -8.90
N GLN A 215 3.52 -13.37 -9.38
CA GLN A 215 3.47 -14.82 -9.55
C GLN A 215 4.10 -15.55 -8.35
N PRO A 216 3.91 -16.88 -8.21
CA PRO A 216 4.43 -17.63 -7.08
C PRO A 216 5.95 -17.50 -6.84
N ASP A 217 6.73 -17.30 -7.90
CA ASP A 217 8.19 -17.16 -7.90
C ASP A 217 8.67 -15.71 -7.97
N THR A 218 7.75 -14.73 -8.05
CA THR A 218 8.12 -13.32 -8.07
C THR A 218 8.65 -12.89 -6.70
N THR A 219 9.93 -12.50 -6.65
CA THR A 219 10.58 -12.02 -5.42
C THR A 219 10.17 -10.59 -5.08
N THR A 220 10.32 -10.19 -3.82
CA THR A 220 10.08 -8.80 -3.39
C THR A 220 10.91 -7.79 -4.18
N ASP A 221 12.18 -8.12 -4.49
CA ASP A 221 13.06 -7.24 -5.27
C ASP A 221 12.57 -7.09 -6.71
N ALA A 222 12.06 -8.15 -7.33
CA ALA A 222 11.45 -8.08 -8.66
C ALA A 222 10.21 -7.19 -8.67
N ILE A 223 9.35 -7.30 -7.65
CA ILE A 223 8.17 -6.44 -7.45
C ILE A 223 8.60 -4.96 -7.35
N ILE A 224 9.60 -4.66 -6.53
CA ILE A 224 10.12 -3.29 -6.35
C ILE A 224 10.71 -2.78 -7.67
N ALA A 225 11.54 -3.57 -8.34
CA ALA A 225 12.16 -3.20 -9.60
C ALA A 225 11.11 -2.87 -10.66
N GLN A 226 10.05 -3.68 -10.77
CA GLN A 226 8.93 -3.43 -11.69
C GLN A 226 8.16 -2.17 -11.31
N ALA A 227 7.84 -1.96 -10.02
CA ALA A 227 7.14 -0.77 -9.57
C ALA A 227 7.95 0.50 -9.84
N VAL A 228 9.25 0.51 -9.49
CA VAL A 228 10.16 1.64 -9.71
C VAL A 228 10.36 1.92 -11.20
N ALA A 229 10.49 0.90 -12.04
CA ALA A 229 10.59 1.08 -13.48
C ALA A 229 9.36 1.76 -14.07
N GLN A 230 8.15 1.34 -13.66
CA GLN A 230 6.90 1.97 -14.10
C GLN A 230 6.77 3.41 -13.57
N LEU A 231 7.07 3.65 -12.30
CA LEU A 231 7.06 5.00 -11.70
C LEU A 231 7.96 5.97 -12.47
N ARG A 232 9.20 5.55 -12.80
CA ARG A 232 10.15 6.34 -13.59
C ARG A 232 9.68 6.57 -15.03
N SER A 233 9.12 5.54 -15.67
CA SER A 233 8.62 5.66 -17.06
C SER A 233 7.50 6.68 -17.22
N GLN A 234 6.75 6.94 -16.14
CA GLN A 234 5.66 7.91 -16.08
C GLN A 234 6.10 9.26 -15.46
N ALA A 235 7.40 9.47 -15.25
CA ALA A 235 7.98 10.67 -14.62
C ALA A 235 7.33 11.01 -13.25
N ILE A 236 6.97 9.98 -12.48
CA ILE A 236 6.45 10.13 -11.11
C ILE A 236 7.60 10.37 -10.13
N ILE A 237 8.72 9.66 -10.33
CA ILE A 237 9.96 9.73 -9.52
C ILE A 237 11.21 9.82 -10.40
#